data_AF-A0A494Y2C1-F1
#
_entry.id   AF-A0A494Y2C1-F1
#
_cell.length_a   1.000
_cell.length_b   1.000
_cell.length_c   1.000
_cell.angle_alpha   90.00
_cell.angle_beta   90.00
_cell.angle_gamma   90.00
#
_symmetry.space_group_name_H-M   'P 1'
#
loop_
_entity.id
_entity.type
_entity.pdbx_description
1 polymer ?
#
loop_
_entity_poly.entity_id
_entity_poly.type
_entity_poly.pdbx_seq_one_letter_code
_entity_poly.pdbx_strand_id
1 'polypeptide(L)'
;MDSIALLSPTDVNTIRRYVRTKYAPLSGDRQAEIVADAIRRTLQRRLPELPERMKHRLVDQLISRCLIGERRDVQPDDVLDMFAEWEDDGIVRKEQLMAPILEWMNELSPGRWSEAQLTSRMVRRKAGSPTVVPEKTEPLTLSEGRWRSLTGETGRLLRKLISPVPAVAALALVIVCSAMIIMQLNPKTINETQQPEVPPVMSAPPVELPDIGMPPWLKYAEVDADVLKNYLKSRDSLLVDEPFFGSIMASARHNDIHPLLLFAITGQEQGFVPRSGKDATRIANNPFNVGHSWMEYNTDTRDSADIASRLLVKLAKSRPDGAEPFEWFNRTYAEDPLWSIGVQKIFDKLASLPNITKAE
;
A
#
# COMPACT_ATOMS: atom_id res chain seq x y z
N MET A 1 -22.00 31.50 -2.25
CA MET A 1 -22.63 30.51 -3.13
C MET A 1 -21.70 29.34 -3.07
N ASP A 2 -22.10 28.34 -2.32
CA ASP A 2 -21.15 27.47 -1.63
C ASP A 2 -21.08 26.16 -2.41
N SER A 3 -19.88 25.62 -2.60
CA SER A 3 -19.73 24.39 -3.36
C SER A 3 -20.40 23.23 -2.63
N ILE A 4 -21.21 22.46 -3.36
CA ILE A 4 -21.84 21.26 -2.82
C ILE A 4 -20.73 20.25 -2.50
N ALA A 5 -20.63 19.85 -1.24
CA ALA A 5 -19.65 18.87 -0.79
C ALA A 5 -19.87 17.52 -1.50
N LEU A 6 -18.78 16.92 -1.99
CA LEU A 6 -18.80 15.60 -2.61
C LEU A 6 -19.11 14.51 -1.59
N LEU A 7 -18.70 14.68 -0.33
CA LEU A 7 -19.16 13.85 0.79
C LEU A 7 -18.92 14.58 2.13
N SER A 8 -19.94 14.66 2.97
CA SER A 8 -19.85 15.21 4.33
C SER A 8 -19.71 14.10 5.40
N PRO A 9 -19.20 14.41 6.60
CA PRO A 9 -19.31 13.52 7.76
C PRO A 9 -20.75 13.17 8.12
N THR A 10 -21.74 13.98 7.74
CA THR A 10 -23.17 13.71 7.92
C THR A 10 -23.65 12.60 6.97
N ASP A 11 -23.18 12.57 5.73
CA ASP A 11 -23.41 11.47 4.79
C ASP A 11 -22.79 10.16 5.32
N VAL A 12 -21.54 10.22 5.77
CA VAL A 12 -20.82 9.07 6.38
C VAL A 12 -21.59 8.52 7.58
N ASN A 13 -22.06 9.38 8.49
CA ASN A 13 -22.88 8.97 9.64
C ASN A 13 -24.24 8.39 9.23
N THR A 14 -24.82 8.88 8.12
CA THR A 14 -26.08 8.35 7.57
C THR A 14 -25.88 6.96 6.96
N ILE A 15 -24.79 6.76 6.20
CA ILE A 15 -24.35 5.45 5.69
C ILE A 15 -24.13 4.48 6.85
N ARG A 16 -23.33 4.85 7.88
CA ARG A 16 -23.09 3.99 9.06
C ARG A 16 -24.38 3.61 9.78
N ARG A 17 -25.32 4.55 9.95
CA ARG A 17 -26.63 4.28 10.57
C ARG A 17 -27.47 3.32 9.73
N TYR A 18 -27.58 3.56 8.43
CA TYR A 18 -28.32 2.71 7.50
C TYR A 18 -27.78 1.28 7.48
N VAL A 19 -26.45 1.13 7.38
CA VAL A 19 -25.80 -0.19 7.35
C VAL A 19 -26.02 -0.93 8.67
N ARG A 20 -25.79 -0.29 9.82
CA ARG A 20 -26.01 -0.91 11.14
C ARG A 20 -27.45 -1.36 11.37
N THR A 21 -28.44 -0.64 10.85
CA THR A 21 -29.85 -1.03 10.95
C THR A 21 -30.23 -2.14 9.96
N LYS A 22 -29.79 -2.06 8.71
CA LYS A 22 -30.17 -3.02 7.65
C LYS A 22 -29.40 -4.34 7.69
N TYR A 23 -28.16 -4.30 8.13
CA TYR A 23 -27.24 -5.45 8.18
C TYR A 23 -26.85 -5.82 9.62
N ALA A 24 -27.73 -5.51 10.59
CA ALA A 24 -27.56 -5.84 12.00
C ALA A 24 -27.17 -7.30 12.32
N PRO A 25 -27.58 -8.34 11.54
CA PRO A 25 -27.13 -9.72 11.78
C PRO A 25 -25.67 -10.03 11.38
N LEU A 26 -24.96 -9.11 10.72
CA LEU A 26 -23.56 -9.29 10.30
C LEU A 26 -22.60 -8.80 11.39
N SER A 27 -21.36 -9.31 11.41
CA SER A 27 -20.31 -8.85 12.34
C SER A 27 -19.98 -7.36 12.16
N GLY A 28 -19.37 -6.73 13.16
CA GLY A 28 -18.96 -5.33 13.10
C GLY A 28 -18.04 -5.02 11.91
N ASP A 29 -17.08 -5.90 11.67
CA ASP A 29 -16.15 -5.88 10.54
C ASP A 29 -16.90 -5.95 9.20
N ARG A 30 -17.85 -6.89 9.07
CA ARG A 30 -18.65 -7.01 7.84
C ARG A 30 -19.61 -5.84 7.63
N GLN A 31 -20.06 -5.18 8.69
CA GLN A 31 -20.78 -3.91 8.60
C GLN A 31 -19.82 -2.75 8.19
N ALA A 32 -18.58 -2.75 8.66
CA ALA A 32 -17.58 -1.76 8.26
C ALA A 32 -17.22 -1.86 6.76
N GLU A 33 -17.03 -3.08 6.23
CA GLU A 33 -16.85 -3.30 4.78
C GLU A 33 -17.95 -2.64 3.95
N ILE A 34 -19.22 -2.85 4.31
CA ILE A 34 -20.38 -2.30 3.58
C ILE A 34 -20.44 -0.77 3.69
N VAL A 35 -19.98 -0.19 4.81
CA VAL A 35 -19.84 1.27 4.95
C VAL A 35 -18.75 1.81 4.03
N ALA A 36 -17.57 1.19 3.99
CA ALA A 36 -16.44 1.62 3.16
C ALA A 36 -16.76 1.52 1.66
N ASP A 37 -17.36 0.41 1.23
CA ASP A 37 -17.87 0.20 -0.12
C ASP A 37 -18.93 1.25 -0.52
N ALA A 38 -19.88 1.54 0.38
CA ALA A 38 -20.88 2.58 0.14
C ALA A 38 -20.28 4.00 0.06
N ILE A 39 -19.23 4.31 0.83
CA ILE A 39 -18.50 5.57 0.76
C ILE A 39 -17.76 5.70 -0.58
N ARG A 40 -16.98 4.67 -0.96
CA ARG A 40 -16.23 4.66 -2.24
C ARG A 40 -17.17 4.80 -3.43
N ARG A 41 -18.26 4.03 -3.48
CA ARG A 41 -19.28 4.15 -4.55
C ARG A 41 -20.03 5.48 -4.57
N THR A 42 -20.10 6.20 -3.44
CA THR A 42 -20.71 7.54 -3.39
C THR A 42 -19.76 8.58 -3.97
N LEU A 43 -18.46 8.50 -3.66
CA LEU A 43 -17.44 9.36 -4.26
C LEU A 43 -17.24 9.06 -5.75
N GLN A 44 -17.09 7.78 -6.15
CA GLN A 44 -16.97 7.36 -7.56
C GLN A 44 -18.09 7.91 -8.46
N ARG A 45 -19.32 8.03 -7.94
CA ARG A 45 -20.49 8.56 -8.68
C ARG A 45 -20.59 10.10 -8.66
N ARG A 46 -19.81 10.79 -7.82
CA ARG A 46 -19.80 12.25 -7.69
C ARG A 46 -18.54 12.91 -8.28
N LEU A 47 -17.56 12.11 -8.69
CA LEU A 47 -16.35 12.51 -9.41
C LEU A 47 -16.62 12.65 -10.92
N PRO A 48 -15.77 13.39 -11.67
CA PRO A 48 -15.89 13.46 -13.13
C PRO A 48 -15.63 12.10 -13.78
N GLU A 49 -15.97 11.98 -15.07
CA GLU A 49 -15.58 10.80 -15.83
C GLU A 49 -14.07 10.80 -16.12
N LEU A 50 -13.44 9.69 -15.73
CA LEU A 50 -12.00 9.52 -15.59
C LEU A 50 -11.66 8.04 -15.86
N PRO A 51 -10.45 7.73 -16.36
CA PRO A 51 -9.97 6.34 -16.43
C PRO A 51 -10.02 5.68 -15.04
N GLU A 52 -10.57 4.47 -14.93
CA GLU A 52 -10.89 3.86 -13.62
C GLU A 52 -9.68 3.75 -12.66
N ARG A 53 -8.48 3.51 -13.18
CA ARG A 53 -7.23 3.53 -12.37
C ARG A 53 -7.01 4.87 -11.67
N MET A 54 -7.31 5.97 -12.36
CA MET A 54 -7.24 7.34 -11.81
C MET A 54 -8.43 7.60 -10.88
N LYS A 55 -9.65 7.19 -11.27
CA LYS A 55 -10.88 7.34 -10.49
C LYS A 55 -10.74 6.67 -9.11
N HIS A 56 -10.19 5.45 -9.06
CA HIS A 56 -9.86 4.73 -7.82
C HIS A 56 -8.80 5.47 -6.98
N ARG A 57 -7.63 5.78 -7.56
CA ARG A 57 -6.53 6.49 -6.88
C ARG A 57 -6.99 7.81 -6.24
N LEU A 58 -7.85 8.56 -6.95
CA LEU A 58 -8.43 9.81 -6.47
C LEU A 58 -9.37 9.59 -5.28
N VAL A 59 -10.30 8.63 -5.37
CA VAL A 59 -11.23 8.29 -4.27
C VAL A 59 -10.47 7.93 -3.00
N ASP A 60 -9.44 7.08 -3.11
CA ASP A 60 -8.71 6.61 -1.94
C ASP A 60 -7.86 7.72 -1.29
N GLN A 61 -7.26 8.61 -2.10
CA GLN A 61 -6.55 9.79 -1.59
C GLN A 61 -7.50 10.80 -0.93
N LEU A 62 -8.68 11.06 -1.51
CA LEU A 62 -9.70 11.94 -0.90
C LEU A 62 -10.23 11.37 0.42
N ILE A 63 -10.45 10.05 0.50
CA ILE A 63 -10.83 9.36 1.75
C ILE A 63 -9.73 9.55 2.79
N SER A 64 -8.49 9.17 2.46
CA SER A 64 -7.33 9.22 3.37
C SER A 64 -7.07 10.65 3.88
N ARG A 65 -7.04 11.62 2.97
CA ARG A 65 -6.74 13.02 3.28
C ARG A 65 -7.90 13.72 3.99
N CYS A 66 -9.07 13.80 3.37
CA CYS A 66 -10.16 14.65 3.85
C CYS A 66 -10.95 14.01 5.00
N LEU A 67 -11.33 12.73 4.89
CA LEU A 67 -12.23 12.09 5.86
C LEU A 67 -11.49 11.56 7.10
N ILE A 68 -10.29 11.01 6.92
CA ILE A 68 -9.53 10.34 8.00
C ILE A 68 -8.52 11.29 8.65
N GLY A 69 -7.66 11.93 7.84
CA GLY A 69 -6.63 12.86 8.30
C GLY A 69 -7.20 14.21 8.75
N GLU A 70 -7.77 14.96 7.82
CA GLU A 70 -8.27 16.33 8.04
C GLU A 70 -9.69 16.36 8.67
N ARG A 71 -10.39 15.20 8.72
CA ARG A 71 -11.71 14.97 9.34
C ARG A 71 -12.82 15.95 8.93
N ARG A 72 -12.84 16.33 7.66
CA ARG A 72 -13.76 17.32 7.07
C ARG A 72 -14.45 16.79 5.82
N ASP A 73 -15.40 17.58 5.32
CA ASP A 73 -16.06 17.40 4.04
C ASP A 73 -15.04 17.31 2.88
N VAL A 74 -15.30 16.39 1.95
CA VAL A 74 -14.65 16.30 0.64
C VAL A 74 -15.28 17.36 -0.27
N GLN A 75 -14.49 18.28 -0.81
CA GLN A 75 -14.95 19.37 -1.67
C GLN A 75 -14.54 19.14 -3.13
N PRO A 76 -15.23 19.75 -4.12
CA PRO A 76 -14.78 19.73 -5.52
C PRO A 76 -13.40 20.36 -5.70
N ASP A 77 -13.09 21.37 -4.89
CA ASP A 77 -11.79 22.01 -4.79
C ASP A 77 -10.64 21.03 -4.40
N ASP A 78 -10.93 19.95 -3.65
CA ASP A 78 -9.91 18.94 -3.30
C ASP A 78 -9.50 18.09 -4.50
N VAL A 79 -10.43 17.81 -5.42
CA VAL A 79 -10.15 17.04 -6.65
C VAL A 79 -9.13 17.78 -7.53
N LEU A 80 -9.30 19.10 -7.68
CA LEU A 80 -8.37 19.94 -8.43
C LEU A 80 -6.98 19.99 -7.78
N ASP A 81 -6.95 20.04 -6.45
CA ASP A 81 -5.72 20.01 -5.67
C ASP A 81 -4.95 18.69 -5.84
N MET A 82 -5.66 17.55 -5.88
CA MET A 82 -5.07 16.23 -6.15
C MET A 82 -4.50 16.15 -7.58
N PHE A 83 -5.24 16.63 -8.59
CA PHE A 83 -4.76 16.68 -9.98
C PHE A 83 -3.59 17.64 -10.20
N ALA A 84 -3.45 18.68 -9.38
CA ALA A 84 -2.26 19.54 -9.37
C ALA A 84 -1.04 18.80 -8.79
N GLU A 85 -1.23 18.04 -7.70
CA GLU A 85 -0.19 17.28 -7.00
C GLU A 85 0.32 16.04 -7.75
N TRP A 86 -0.47 15.42 -8.62
CA TRP A 86 -0.03 14.27 -9.40
C TRP A 86 1.03 14.64 -10.45
N GLU A 87 2.10 13.88 -10.54
CA GLU A 87 3.05 13.96 -11.67
C GLU A 87 2.43 13.35 -12.95
N ASP A 88 2.94 13.77 -14.10
CA ASP A 88 2.53 13.20 -15.40
C ASP A 88 3.15 11.80 -15.53
N ASP A 89 2.32 10.76 -15.56
CA ASP A 89 2.77 9.37 -15.66
C ASP A 89 3.05 8.92 -17.10
N GLY A 90 2.87 9.81 -18.08
CA GLY A 90 3.04 9.55 -19.51
C GLY A 90 1.96 8.65 -20.13
N ILE A 91 1.00 8.15 -19.34
CA ILE A 91 -0.11 7.31 -19.80
C ILE A 91 -1.33 8.17 -20.10
N VAL A 92 -1.62 9.17 -19.25
CA VAL A 92 -2.72 10.12 -19.47
C VAL A 92 -2.22 11.56 -19.31
N ARG A 93 -2.01 12.22 -20.45
CA ARG A 93 -1.58 13.63 -20.50
C ARG A 93 -2.61 14.54 -19.83
N LYS A 94 -2.15 15.46 -18.98
CA LYS A 94 -3.05 16.34 -18.19
C LYS A 94 -4.01 17.15 -19.07
N GLU A 95 -3.59 17.53 -20.27
CA GLU A 95 -4.39 18.26 -21.26
C GLU A 95 -5.68 17.50 -21.64
N GLN A 96 -5.66 16.16 -21.62
CA GLN A 96 -6.82 15.31 -21.94
C GLN A 96 -7.86 15.29 -20.81
N LEU A 97 -7.46 15.62 -19.58
CA LEU A 97 -8.32 15.66 -18.40
C LEU A 97 -8.94 17.04 -18.17
N MET A 98 -8.40 18.09 -18.79
CA MET A 98 -8.87 19.48 -18.61
C MET A 98 -10.35 19.65 -18.94
N ALA A 99 -10.83 19.09 -20.06
CA ALA A 99 -12.21 19.26 -20.49
C ALA A 99 -13.22 18.50 -19.59
N PRO A 100 -13.08 17.20 -19.29
CA PRO A 100 -13.96 16.49 -18.35
C PRO A 100 -14.01 17.13 -16.95
N ILE A 101 -12.87 17.65 -16.46
CA ILE A 101 -12.83 18.34 -15.17
C ILE A 101 -13.52 19.71 -15.24
N LEU A 102 -13.31 20.49 -16.32
CA LEU A 102 -13.94 21.81 -16.49
C LEU A 102 -15.46 21.72 -16.63
N GLU A 103 -15.96 20.71 -17.34
CA GLU A 103 -17.38 20.43 -17.51
C GLU A 103 -18.02 20.11 -16.15
N TRP A 104 -17.52 19.08 -15.45
CA TRP A 104 -17.98 18.68 -14.11
C TRP A 104 -17.88 19.81 -13.06
N MET A 105 -16.80 20.60 -13.06
CA MET A 105 -16.69 21.76 -12.15
C MET A 105 -17.73 22.86 -12.43
N ASN A 106 -18.24 22.95 -13.67
CA ASN A 106 -19.34 23.86 -14.02
C ASN A 106 -20.72 23.24 -13.82
N GLU A 107 -20.88 21.91 -13.89
CA GLU A 107 -22.11 21.24 -13.41
C GLU A 107 -22.31 21.49 -11.90
N LEU A 108 -21.24 21.36 -11.11
CA LEU A 108 -21.26 21.57 -9.65
C LEU A 108 -21.24 23.04 -9.22
N SER A 109 -20.85 23.97 -10.10
CA SER A 109 -20.78 25.41 -9.81
C SER A 109 -20.84 26.23 -11.11
N PRO A 110 -22.03 26.41 -11.72
CA PRO A 110 -22.17 27.05 -13.04
C PRO A 110 -21.54 28.44 -13.10
N GLY A 111 -20.59 28.62 -14.02
CA GLY A 111 -19.90 29.90 -14.25
C GLY A 111 -18.83 30.27 -13.22
N ARG A 112 -18.54 29.41 -12.22
CA ARG A 112 -17.45 29.63 -11.25
C ARG A 112 -16.06 29.39 -11.89
N TRP A 113 -15.99 28.61 -12.97
CA TRP A 113 -14.72 28.10 -13.52
C TRP A 113 -14.59 28.31 -15.03
N SER A 114 -13.61 29.11 -15.42
CA SER A 114 -13.06 29.15 -16.78
C SER A 114 -11.84 28.24 -16.93
N GLU A 115 -11.55 27.83 -18.16
CA GLU A 115 -10.36 27.05 -18.53
C GLU A 115 -9.06 27.71 -18.04
N ALA A 116 -8.95 29.04 -18.15
CA ALA A 116 -7.80 29.80 -17.67
C ALA A 116 -7.63 29.75 -16.14
N GLN A 117 -8.72 29.76 -15.37
CA GLN A 117 -8.67 29.61 -13.90
C GLN A 117 -8.28 28.19 -13.49
N LEU A 118 -8.82 27.17 -14.19
CA LEU A 118 -8.51 25.77 -13.95
C LEU A 118 -7.02 25.48 -14.23
N THR A 119 -6.54 25.88 -15.42
CA THR A 119 -5.13 25.77 -15.82
C THR A 119 -4.21 26.50 -14.84
N SER A 120 -4.56 27.74 -14.45
CA SER A 120 -3.80 28.51 -13.46
C SER A 120 -3.69 27.78 -12.12
N ARG A 121 -4.79 27.19 -11.60
CA ARG A 121 -4.74 26.43 -10.33
C ARG A 121 -3.86 25.19 -10.45
N MET A 122 -3.97 24.43 -11.54
CA MET A 122 -3.20 23.21 -11.76
C MET A 122 -1.69 23.46 -11.96
N VAL A 123 -1.31 24.62 -12.50
CA VAL A 123 0.10 25.04 -12.60
C VAL A 123 0.62 25.63 -11.28
N ARG A 124 -0.18 26.44 -10.58
CA ARG A 124 0.28 27.28 -9.46
C ARG A 124 0.85 26.48 -8.28
N ARG A 125 0.35 25.27 -7.98
CA ARG A 125 0.90 24.46 -6.86
C ARG A 125 2.30 23.89 -7.14
N LYS A 126 2.76 23.90 -8.40
CA LYS A 126 4.15 23.53 -8.76
C LYS A 126 5.16 24.65 -8.47
N ALA A 127 4.68 25.86 -8.14
CA ALA A 127 5.50 27.06 -7.95
C ALA A 127 5.26 27.71 -6.57
N GLY A 128 5.63 26.99 -5.50
CA GLY A 128 5.80 27.54 -4.16
C GLY A 128 4.71 27.17 -3.16
N SER A 129 5.10 26.40 -2.14
CA SER A 129 4.40 26.36 -0.85
C SER A 129 4.91 27.52 0.02
N PRO A 130 4.12 28.57 0.29
CA PRO A 130 4.48 29.51 1.35
C PRO A 130 4.31 28.80 2.70
N THR A 131 5.38 28.76 3.50
CA THR A 131 5.34 28.20 4.86
C THR A 131 4.35 29.00 5.71
N VAL A 132 3.18 28.43 6.01
CA VAL A 132 2.24 29.01 6.96
C VAL A 132 2.87 28.88 8.35
N VAL A 133 3.34 30.02 8.88
CA VAL A 133 3.81 30.12 10.26
C VAL A 133 2.63 29.80 11.19
N PRO A 134 2.76 28.86 12.15
CA PRO A 134 1.68 28.58 13.08
C PRO A 134 1.50 29.75 14.06
N GLU A 135 0.43 30.51 13.87
CA GLU A 135 -0.01 31.52 14.83
C GLU A 135 -0.47 30.84 16.13
N LYS A 136 -0.09 31.41 17.27
CA LYS A 136 -0.35 30.80 18.59
C LYS A 136 -1.83 30.87 18.95
N THR A 137 -2.50 29.73 18.96
CA THR A 137 -3.75 29.54 19.71
C THR A 137 -3.49 28.72 20.98
N GLU A 138 -4.08 29.14 22.10
CA GLU A 138 -3.93 28.48 23.41
C GLU A 138 -4.72 27.17 23.49
N PRO A 139 -4.32 26.21 24.36
CA PRO A 139 -4.88 24.86 24.36
C PRO A 139 -6.31 24.81 24.94
N LEU A 140 -7.30 24.54 24.09
CA LEU A 140 -8.63 24.11 24.51
C LEU A 140 -8.56 22.70 25.12
N THR A 141 -8.83 22.61 26.42
CA THR A 141 -8.86 21.34 27.16
C THR A 141 -10.16 20.58 26.88
N LEU A 142 -10.06 19.38 26.32
CA LEU A 142 -11.21 18.51 26.05
C LEU A 142 -11.02 17.09 26.61
N SER A 143 -11.57 16.91 27.82
CA SER A 143 -12.37 15.77 28.29
C SER A 143 -11.97 14.35 27.88
N GLU A 144 -11.64 13.53 28.88
CA GLU A 144 -11.36 12.09 28.73
C GLU A 144 -12.60 11.28 28.27
N GLY A 145 -12.74 11.13 26.95
CA GLY A 145 -13.79 10.33 26.31
C GLY A 145 -13.65 8.82 26.54
N ARG A 146 -14.04 8.37 27.73
CA ARG A 146 -14.04 6.96 28.20
C ARG A 146 -14.73 5.98 27.22
N TRP A 147 -13.95 5.27 26.42
CA TRP A 147 -14.41 4.07 25.70
C TRP A 147 -14.28 2.83 26.59
N ARG A 148 -15.38 2.09 26.75
CA ARG A 148 -15.41 0.84 27.54
C ARG A 148 -15.06 -0.35 26.64
N SER A 149 -14.27 -1.27 27.18
CA SER A 149 -13.98 -2.57 26.57
C SER A 149 -15.24 -3.41 26.38
N LEU A 150 -15.29 -4.16 25.27
CA LEU A 150 -16.21 -5.27 25.02
C LEU A 150 -15.43 -6.52 24.57
N THR A 151 -14.30 -6.79 25.22
CA THR A 151 -13.58 -8.06 25.13
C THR A 151 -14.32 -9.12 25.96
N GLY A 152 -15.30 -9.78 25.33
CA GLY A 152 -16.01 -10.93 25.92
C GLY A 152 -15.31 -12.25 25.61
N GLU A 153 -15.02 -13.05 26.63
CA GLU A 153 -14.30 -14.31 26.48
C GLU A 153 -15.14 -15.40 25.80
N THR A 154 -14.65 -15.94 24.68
CA THR A 154 -14.71 -17.39 24.37
C THR A 154 -13.50 -17.75 23.52
N GLY A 155 -12.91 -18.95 23.62
CA GLY A 155 -13.32 -20.11 24.42
C GLY A 155 -13.20 -21.39 23.59
N ARG A 156 -12.00 -21.97 23.57
CA ARG A 156 -11.57 -23.15 22.77
C ARG A 156 -12.68 -24.19 22.51
N LEU A 157 -12.90 -24.55 21.24
CA LEU A 157 -13.42 -25.82 20.68
C LEU A 157 -13.46 -25.64 19.13
N LEU A 158 -13.14 -26.59 18.24
CA LEU A 158 -12.95 -28.05 18.33
C LEU A 158 -11.58 -28.52 17.76
N ARG A 159 -11.33 -29.84 17.79
CA ARG A 159 -10.13 -30.55 17.29
C ARG A 159 -10.55 -31.73 16.39
N LYS A 160 -9.85 -31.95 15.26
CA LYS A 160 -9.89 -33.19 14.41
C LYS A 160 -11.26 -33.48 13.75
N LEU A 161 -11.44 -34.40 12.79
CA LEU A 161 -10.52 -35.24 11.99
C LEU A 161 -10.40 -34.61 10.55
N ILE A 162 -10.22 -35.20 9.34
CA ILE A 162 -10.08 -36.57 8.76
C ILE A 162 -8.99 -36.50 7.64
N SER A 163 -8.43 -37.64 7.22
CA SER A 163 -7.41 -37.82 6.16
C SER A 163 -7.59 -39.21 5.48
N PRO A 164 -6.82 -39.62 4.44
CA PRO A 164 -6.25 -38.90 3.27
C PRO A 164 -6.40 -39.67 1.91
N VAL A 165 -5.86 -39.12 0.80
CA VAL A 165 -5.44 -39.76 -0.50
C VAL A 165 -6.47 -40.58 -1.33
N PRO A 166 -6.17 -41.02 -2.58
CA PRO A 166 -5.28 -40.47 -3.64
C PRO A 166 -5.95 -40.35 -5.04
N ALA A 167 -5.37 -39.54 -5.95
CA ALA A 167 -5.64 -39.62 -7.40
C ALA A 167 -4.50 -39.05 -8.26
N VAL A 168 -3.37 -39.76 -8.38
CA VAL A 168 -2.26 -39.41 -9.29
C VAL A 168 -2.01 -40.54 -10.29
N ALA A 169 -2.51 -40.40 -11.53
CA ALA A 169 -2.09 -41.17 -12.71
C ALA A 169 -2.81 -40.68 -14.00
N ALA A 170 -2.35 -39.58 -14.62
CA ALA A 170 -2.81 -39.20 -15.97
C ALA A 170 -1.84 -38.24 -16.69
N LEU A 171 -1.43 -37.16 -16.04
CA LEU A 171 -0.80 -36.00 -16.70
C LEU A 171 0.72 -36.09 -16.87
N ALA A 172 1.29 -37.30 -16.85
CA ALA A 172 2.74 -37.53 -16.92
C ALA A 172 3.29 -37.71 -18.35
N LEU A 173 2.45 -37.99 -19.35
CA LEU A 173 2.90 -38.39 -20.69
C LEU A 173 3.11 -37.24 -21.69
N VAL A 174 2.57 -36.05 -21.42
CA VAL A 174 2.57 -34.92 -22.38
C VAL A 174 3.87 -34.11 -22.32
N ILE A 175 4.52 -34.05 -21.15
CA ILE A 175 5.69 -33.18 -20.88
C ILE A 175 6.97 -33.71 -21.56
N VAL A 176 7.06 -35.02 -21.85
CA VAL A 176 8.26 -35.62 -22.45
C VAL A 176 8.43 -35.22 -23.92
N CYS A 177 7.33 -35.00 -24.65
CA CYS A 177 7.39 -34.70 -26.10
C CYS A 177 7.74 -33.25 -26.42
N SER A 178 7.44 -32.29 -25.53
CA SER A 178 7.73 -30.86 -25.77
C SER A 178 9.21 -30.49 -25.59
N ALA A 179 9.95 -31.26 -24.78
CA ALA A 179 11.35 -30.98 -24.47
C ALA A 179 12.30 -31.12 -25.67
N MET A 180 12.01 -32.00 -26.64
CA MET A 180 12.92 -32.29 -27.76
C MET A 180 12.94 -31.23 -28.88
N ILE A 181 11.95 -30.34 -28.94
CA ILE A 181 11.83 -29.34 -30.02
C ILE A 181 12.70 -28.10 -29.76
N ILE A 182 12.99 -27.79 -28.49
CA ILE A 182 13.70 -26.56 -28.09
C ILE A 182 15.23 -26.66 -28.37
N MET A 183 15.80 -27.87 -28.46
CA MET A 183 17.25 -28.10 -28.63
C MET A 183 17.79 -27.94 -30.06
N GLN A 184 17.03 -27.41 -31.03
CA GLN A 184 17.51 -27.24 -32.43
C GLN A 184 17.58 -25.79 -32.95
N LEU A 185 17.23 -24.77 -32.15
CA LEU A 185 17.38 -23.37 -32.55
C LEU A 185 18.63 -22.75 -31.93
N ASN A 186 19.74 -22.90 -32.65
CA ASN A 186 21.08 -22.43 -32.25
C ASN A 186 21.31 -20.96 -32.71
N PRO A 187 21.32 -19.96 -31.81
CA PRO A 187 21.61 -18.58 -32.18
C PRO A 187 23.10 -18.43 -32.53
N LYS A 188 23.40 -17.76 -33.65
CA LYS A 188 24.79 -17.55 -34.10
C LYS A 188 25.60 -16.76 -33.08
N THR A 189 26.87 -17.16 -32.93
CA THR A 189 27.92 -16.38 -32.27
C THR A 189 27.95 -14.96 -32.83
N ILE A 190 27.85 -13.96 -31.95
CA ILE A 190 28.14 -12.56 -32.28
C ILE A 190 29.60 -12.33 -31.91
N ASN A 191 30.39 -11.78 -32.83
CA ASN A 191 31.81 -11.55 -32.61
C ASN A 191 32.04 -10.50 -31.52
N GLU A 192 33.02 -10.74 -30.66
CA GLU A 192 33.53 -9.74 -29.72
C GLU A 192 33.99 -8.49 -30.48
N THR A 193 33.37 -7.35 -30.19
CA THR A 193 33.84 -6.05 -30.64
C THR A 193 34.61 -5.42 -29.48
N GLN A 194 35.87 -5.04 -29.73
CA GLN A 194 36.79 -4.62 -28.67
C GLN A 194 36.26 -3.40 -27.91
N GLN A 195 36.20 -3.53 -26.58
CA GLN A 195 35.76 -2.48 -25.67
C GLN A 195 36.88 -1.44 -25.50
N PRO A 196 36.62 -0.13 -25.69
CA PRO A 196 37.62 0.91 -25.47
C PRO A 196 38.11 0.94 -24.02
N GLU A 197 39.43 1.11 -23.85
CA GLU A 197 40.09 1.15 -22.54
C GLU A 197 39.64 2.40 -21.76
N VAL A 198 38.99 2.18 -20.61
CA VAL A 198 38.46 3.27 -19.77
C VAL A 198 39.58 3.76 -18.84
N PRO A 199 39.91 5.07 -18.81
CA PRO A 199 40.93 5.60 -17.90
C PRO A 199 40.53 5.39 -16.43
N PRO A 200 41.51 5.28 -15.50
CA PRO A 200 41.24 4.91 -14.12
C PRO A 200 40.33 5.94 -13.43
N VAL A 201 39.11 5.51 -13.10
CA VAL A 201 38.15 6.30 -12.33
C VAL A 201 38.69 6.45 -10.91
N MET A 202 39.06 7.67 -10.54
CA MET A 202 39.41 8.00 -9.15
C MET A 202 38.22 7.69 -8.25
N SER A 203 38.48 6.96 -7.15
CA SER A 203 37.46 6.56 -6.19
C SER A 203 36.68 7.76 -5.66
N ALA A 204 35.41 7.89 -6.04
CA ALA A 204 34.51 8.82 -5.39
C ALA A 204 34.38 8.43 -3.91
N PRO A 205 34.30 9.39 -2.97
CA PRO A 205 33.99 9.07 -1.58
C PRO A 205 32.62 8.38 -1.49
N PRO A 206 32.38 7.52 -0.49
CA PRO A 206 31.07 6.91 -0.29
C PRO A 206 29.96 7.96 -0.23
N VAL A 207 28.89 7.76 -0.98
CA VAL A 207 27.69 8.59 -0.87
C VAL A 207 27.02 8.21 0.44
N GLU A 208 27.19 9.04 1.48
CA GLU A 208 26.46 8.89 2.73
C GLU A 208 24.96 9.02 2.45
N LEU A 209 24.24 7.90 2.54
CA LEU A 209 22.79 7.87 2.38
C LEU A 209 22.14 8.70 3.50
N PRO A 210 21.17 9.57 3.18
CA PRO A 210 20.58 10.48 4.16
C PRO A 210 19.89 9.68 5.27
N ASP A 211 20.18 9.99 6.54
CA ASP A 211 19.68 9.13 7.60
C ASP A 211 18.15 9.13 7.70
N ILE A 212 17.61 7.93 7.75
CA ILE A 212 16.18 7.66 7.83
C ILE A 212 15.71 7.36 9.27
N GLY A 213 16.57 7.51 10.29
CA GLY A 213 16.28 7.18 11.70
C GLY A 213 16.14 5.67 11.98
N MET A 214 16.25 4.85 10.93
CA MET A 214 16.15 3.40 10.97
C MET A 214 17.44 2.81 11.56
N PRO A 215 17.36 1.87 12.51
CA PRO A 215 18.53 1.13 12.98
C PRO A 215 19.27 0.47 11.81
N PRO A 216 20.62 0.40 11.81
CA PRO A 216 21.37 -0.17 10.69
C PRO A 216 20.95 -1.60 10.29
N TRP A 217 20.52 -2.43 11.24
CA TRP A 217 20.03 -3.79 11.01
C TRP A 217 18.59 -3.87 10.45
N LEU A 218 17.90 -2.73 10.33
CA LEU A 218 16.61 -2.58 9.64
C LEU A 218 16.69 -1.71 8.37
N LYS A 219 17.88 -1.19 8.02
CA LYS A 219 18.15 -0.55 6.73
C LYS A 219 18.24 -1.59 5.61
N TYR A 220 18.31 -1.15 4.36
CA TYR A 220 18.34 -2.08 3.22
C TYR A 220 19.61 -2.94 3.23
N ALA A 221 19.42 -4.25 3.04
CA ALA A 221 20.49 -5.21 2.83
C ALA A 221 20.09 -6.16 1.68
N GLU A 222 21.09 -6.62 0.92
CA GLU A 222 20.89 -7.64 -0.11
C GLU A 222 20.61 -8.99 0.56
N VAL A 223 19.51 -9.63 0.15
CA VAL A 223 19.11 -10.97 0.63
C VAL A 223 19.13 -11.97 -0.50
N ASP A 224 19.35 -13.24 -0.17
CA ASP A 224 19.19 -14.33 -1.13
C ASP A 224 17.71 -14.52 -1.47
N ALA A 225 17.37 -14.12 -2.69
CA ALA A 225 16.02 -14.17 -3.20
C ALA A 225 15.50 -15.62 -3.31
N ASP A 226 16.34 -16.60 -3.63
CA ASP A 226 15.90 -17.98 -3.79
C ASP A 226 15.65 -18.66 -2.45
N VAL A 227 16.48 -18.41 -1.43
CA VAL A 227 16.21 -18.82 -0.04
C VAL A 227 14.87 -18.25 0.45
N LEU A 228 14.64 -16.94 0.24
CA LEU A 228 13.40 -16.29 0.64
C LEU A 228 12.18 -16.81 -0.13
N LYS A 229 12.29 -16.91 -1.46
CA LYS A 229 11.24 -17.48 -2.33
C LYS A 229 10.92 -18.92 -1.96
N ASN A 230 11.90 -19.73 -1.56
CA ASN A 230 11.69 -21.10 -1.13
C ASN A 230 11.00 -21.20 0.25
N TYR A 231 11.32 -20.30 1.19
CA TYR A 231 10.54 -20.19 2.42
C TYR A 231 9.08 -19.78 2.14
N LEU A 232 8.84 -18.79 1.28
CA LEU A 232 7.51 -18.36 0.87
C LEU A 232 6.72 -19.50 0.19
N LYS A 233 7.33 -20.30 -0.70
CA LYS A 233 6.71 -21.51 -1.28
C LYS A 233 6.27 -22.51 -0.19
N SER A 234 7.06 -22.71 0.86
CA SER A 234 6.68 -23.61 1.98
C SER A 234 5.59 -23.05 2.91
N ARG A 235 5.06 -21.85 2.61
CA ARG A 235 3.88 -21.23 3.24
C ARG A 235 2.65 -21.17 2.32
N ASP A 236 2.67 -21.85 1.17
CA ASP A 236 1.67 -21.69 0.09
C ASP A 236 1.57 -20.23 -0.43
N SER A 237 2.59 -19.40 -0.22
CA SER A 237 2.52 -17.97 -0.49
C SER A 237 2.33 -17.67 -1.98
N LEU A 238 1.45 -16.72 -2.30
CA LEU A 238 1.32 -16.10 -3.61
C LEU A 238 2.43 -15.06 -3.86
N LEU A 239 3.01 -14.46 -2.81
CA LEU A 239 4.02 -13.40 -2.86
C LEU A 239 5.41 -13.82 -3.39
N VAL A 240 5.56 -15.08 -3.84
CA VAL A 240 6.75 -15.57 -4.54
C VAL A 240 6.71 -15.31 -6.05
N ASP A 241 5.51 -15.13 -6.61
CA ASP A 241 5.30 -14.81 -8.02
C ASP A 241 5.62 -13.34 -8.31
N GLU A 242 5.93 -13.04 -9.57
CA GLU A 242 6.00 -11.67 -10.05
C GLU A 242 4.60 -11.19 -10.50
N PRO A 243 4.25 -9.90 -10.31
CA PRO A 243 5.10 -8.80 -9.85
C PRO A 243 5.27 -8.71 -8.33
N PHE A 244 4.58 -9.56 -7.55
CA PHE A 244 4.44 -9.37 -6.10
C PHE A 244 5.79 -9.36 -5.36
N PHE A 245 6.66 -10.33 -5.64
CA PHE A 245 7.97 -10.41 -4.99
C PHE A 245 8.87 -9.23 -5.35
N GLY A 246 9.05 -8.96 -6.65
CA GLY A 246 9.86 -7.86 -7.16
C GLY A 246 9.35 -6.49 -6.70
N SER A 247 8.04 -6.30 -6.56
CA SER A 247 7.45 -5.06 -6.02
C SER A 247 7.90 -4.80 -4.58
N ILE A 248 7.78 -5.79 -3.69
CA ILE A 248 8.19 -5.68 -2.28
C ILE A 248 9.71 -5.45 -2.18
N MET A 249 10.51 -6.21 -2.93
CA MET A 249 11.97 -6.06 -2.97
C MET A 249 12.41 -4.69 -3.47
N ALA A 250 11.75 -4.16 -4.51
CA ALA A 250 12.07 -2.85 -5.06
C ALA A 250 11.58 -1.69 -4.17
N SER A 251 10.51 -1.87 -3.39
CA SER A 251 10.07 -0.91 -2.37
C SER A 251 11.02 -0.88 -1.18
N ALA A 252 11.46 -2.05 -0.70
CA ALA A 252 12.50 -2.16 0.32
C ALA A 252 13.78 -1.41 -0.08
N ARG A 253 14.27 -1.63 -1.31
CA ARG A 253 15.45 -0.93 -1.85
C ARG A 253 15.23 0.58 -2.00
N HIS A 254 14.07 1.00 -2.47
CA HIS A 254 13.78 2.42 -2.73
C HIS A 254 13.67 3.26 -1.44
N ASN A 255 13.22 2.66 -0.34
CA ASN A 255 12.97 3.37 0.92
C ASN A 255 14.06 3.14 1.99
N ASP A 256 15.18 2.47 1.64
CA ASP A 256 16.24 2.02 2.57
C ASP A 256 15.71 1.17 3.75
N ILE A 257 14.91 0.14 3.45
CA ILE A 257 14.33 -0.77 4.46
C ILE A 257 14.78 -2.20 4.20
N HIS A 258 15.11 -2.94 5.27
CA HIS A 258 15.46 -4.35 5.18
C HIS A 258 14.32 -5.18 4.55
N PRO A 259 14.54 -5.92 3.44
CA PRO A 259 13.44 -6.62 2.74
C PRO A 259 12.67 -7.60 3.64
N LEU A 260 13.37 -8.27 4.56
CA LEU A 260 12.74 -9.20 5.51
C LEU A 260 11.76 -8.52 6.48
N LEU A 261 11.90 -7.20 6.75
CA LEU A 261 10.91 -6.47 7.57
C LEU A 261 9.57 -6.36 6.83
N LEU A 262 9.60 -6.00 5.55
CA LEU A 262 8.39 -5.94 4.73
C LEU A 262 7.73 -7.33 4.62
N PHE A 263 8.51 -8.38 4.30
CA PHE A 263 7.96 -9.74 4.27
C PHE A 263 7.46 -10.21 5.64
N ALA A 264 8.09 -9.83 6.75
CA ALA A 264 7.62 -10.15 8.09
C ALA A 264 6.26 -9.51 8.40
N ILE A 265 6.04 -8.26 7.99
CA ILE A 265 4.73 -7.59 8.09
C ILE A 265 3.68 -8.36 7.26
N THR A 266 3.98 -8.74 6.01
CA THR A 266 3.01 -9.56 5.22
C THR A 266 2.73 -10.94 5.83
N GLY A 267 3.68 -11.48 6.61
CA GLY A 267 3.53 -12.70 7.39
C GLY A 267 2.59 -12.51 8.58
N GLN A 268 2.69 -11.39 9.28
CA GLN A 268 1.84 -11.03 10.43
C GLN A 268 0.42 -10.65 10.00
N GLU A 269 0.28 -9.78 9.00
CA GLU A 269 -1.00 -9.24 8.53
C GLU A 269 -1.86 -10.29 7.81
N GLN A 270 -1.25 -11.02 6.87
CA GLN A 270 -1.99 -11.85 5.90
C GLN A 270 -1.44 -13.27 5.77
N GLY A 271 -0.59 -13.73 6.70
CA GLY A 271 -0.05 -15.09 6.70
C GLY A 271 0.82 -15.43 5.48
N PHE A 272 1.48 -14.42 4.90
CA PHE A 272 2.17 -14.47 3.59
C PHE A 272 1.26 -14.70 2.37
N VAL A 273 -0.06 -14.49 2.50
CA VAL A 273 -1.05 -14.63 1.42
C VAL A 273 -1.05 -16.03 0.79
N PRO A 274 -1.63 -17.06 1.46
CA PRO A 274 -1.76 -18.40 0.90
C PRO A 274 -2.59 -18.40 -0.39
N ARG A 275 -2.09 -19.07 -1.45
CA ARG A 275 -2.75 -19.21 -2.77
C ARG A 275 -4.10 -19.90 -2.68
N SER A 276 -4.23 -20.82 -1.72
CA SER A 276 -5.49 -21.50 -1.37
C SER A 276 -6.56 -20.55 -0.77
N GLY A 277 -6.21 -19.30 -0.42
CA GLY A 277 -7.14 -18.29 0.03
C GLY A 277 -8.07 -17.77 -1.08
N LYS A 278 -9.37 -17.74 -0.82
CA LYS A 278 -10.41 -17.33 -1.79
C LYS A 278 -10.14 -15.97 -2.46
N ASP A 279 -9.62 -15.01 -1.71
CA ASP A 279 -9.33 -13.65 -2.16
C ASP A 279 -7.81 -13.41 -2.35
N ALA A 280 -6.98 -14.46 -2.43
CA ALA A 280 -5.51 -14.35 -2.41
C ALA A 280 -4.93 -13.31 -3.37
N THR A 281 -5.40 -13.25 -4.63
CA THR A 281 -4.94 -12.24 -5.60
C THR A 281 -5.26 -10.80 -5.16
N ARG A 282 -6.41 -10.57 -4.53
CA ARG A 282 -6.80 -9.26 -3.97
C ARG A 282 -5.99 -8.93 -2.73
N ILE A 283 -5.69 -9.92 -1.89
CA ILE A 283 -4.84 -9.74 -0.72
C ILE A 283 -3.39 -9.44 -1.15
N ALA A 284 -2.87 -10.09 -2.20
CA ALA A 284 -1.53 -9.84 -2.73
C ALA A 284 -1.33 -8.41 -3.29
N ASN A 285 -2.40 -7.72 -3.69
CA ASN A 285 -2.37 -6.30 -4.04
C ASN A 285 -2.13 -5.37 -2.84
N ASN A 286 -2.45 -5.80 -1.62
CA ASN A 286 -2.21 -5.06 -0.38
C ASN A 286 -1.91 -6.02 0.79
N PRO A 287 -0.75 -6.71 0.76
CA PRO A 287 -0.42 -7.74 1.74
C PRO A 287 0.03 -7.15 3.08
N PHE A 288 0.16 -5.82 3.14
CA PHE A 288 0.50 -5.01 4.32
C PHE A 288 -0.73 -4.47 5.05
N ASN A 289 -1.94 -4.71 4.52
CA ASN A 289 -3.21 -4.27 5.09
C ASN A 289 -3.35 -2.74 5.26
N VAL A 290 -2.50 -1.95 4.60
CA VAL A 290 -2.46 -0.48 4.74
C VAL A 290 -3.69 0.18 4.13
N GLY A 291 -4.08 1.36 4.61
CA GLY A 291 -5.34 1.99 4.17
C GLY A 291 -6.58 1.28 4.71
N HIS A 292 -6.57 0.98 6.02
CA HIS A 292 -7.56 0.21 6.78
C HIS A 292 -7.59 -1.30 6.51
N SER A 293 -7.63 -1.73 5.25
CA SER A 293 -7.40 -3.14 4.90
C SER A 293 -7.22 -3.33 3.39
N TRP A 294 -6.84 -4.54 2.96
CA TRP A 294 -6.91 -4.93 1.54
C TRP A 294 -8.35 -5.01 0.99
N MET A 295 -9.36 -5.14 1.84
CA MET A 295 -10.78 -5.13 1.45
C MET A 295 -11.25 -3.71 1.13
N GLU A 296 -10.71 -2.74 1.87
CA GLU A 296 -10.98 -1.32 1.72
C GLU A 296 -10.11 -0.67 0.64
N TYR A 297 -8.80 -0.88 0.72
CA TYR A 297 -7.80 -0.34 -0.18
C TYR A 297 -7.17 -1.46 -1.02
N ASN A 298 -7.66 -1.63 -2.25
CA ASN A 298 -7.14 -2.62 -3.20
C ASN A 298 -6.44 -1.91 -4.36
N THR A 299 -5.14 -1.69 -4.18
CA THR A 299 -4.23 -0.97 -5.09
C THR A 299 -3.40 -1.98 -5.91
N ASP A 300 -2.11 -1.74 -6.14
CA ASP A 300 -1.13 -2.76 -6.50
C ASP A 300 -0.07 -2.96 -5.39
N THR A 301 0.65 -4.07 -5.47
CA THR A 301 1.61 -4.49 -4.43
C THR A 301 2.79 -3.54 -4.28
N ARG A 302 3.10 -2.74 -5.31
CA ARG A 302 4.20 -1.76 -5.27
C ARG A 302 3.77 -0.52 -4.50
N ASP A 303 2.59 -0.01 -4.78
CA ASP A 303 2.04 1.16 -4.07
C ASP A 303 1.73 0.83 -2.59
N SER A 304 1.14 -0.32 -2.30
CA SER A 304 0.92 -0.75 -0.90
C SER A 304 2.23 -0.99 -0.13
N ALA A 305 3.26 -1.57 -0.77
CA ALA A 305 4.60 -1.68 -0.19
C ALA A 305 5.27 -0.31 0.03
N ASP A 306 5.11 0.65 -0.87
CA ASP A 306 5.63 2.01 -0.70
C ASP A 306 4.88 2.81 0.36
N ILE A 307 3.58 2.56 0.57
CA ILE A 307 2.82 3.15 1.69
C ILE A 307 3.33 2.59 3.03
N ALA A 308 3.45 1.26 3.15
CA ALA A 308 4.01 0.61 4.34
C ALA A 308 5.43 1.11 4.64
N SER A 309 6.27 1.21 3.60
CA SER A 309 7.66 1.67 3.71
C SER A 309 7.76 3.14 4.16
N ARG A 310 6.98 4.05 3.54
CA ARG A 310 6.96 5.46 3.95
C ARG A 310 6.43 5.65 5.38
N LEU A 311 5.51 4.81 5.84
CA LEU A 311 5.06 4.81 7.24
C LEU A 311 6.20 4.38 8.18
N LEU A 312 6.90 3.29 7.88
CA LEU A 312 8.05 2.82 8.67
C LEU A 312 9.17 3.88 8.74
N VAL A 313 9.54 4.51 7.62
CA VAL A 313 10.52 5.61 7.60
C VAL A 313 10.06 6.81 8.42
N LYS A 314 8.76 7.19 8.33
CA LYS A 314 8.20 8.28 9.14
C LYS A 314 8.28 7.99 10.65
N LEU A 315 8.02 6.74 11.04
CA LEU A 315 8.06 6.31 12.45
C LEU A 315 9.51 6.14 12.94
N ALA A 316 10.42 5.66 12.10
CA ALA A 316 11.83 5.57 12.43
C ALA A 316 12.45 6.96 12.69
N LYS A 317 12.11 7.98 11.88
CA LYS A 317 12.53 9.38 12.11
C LYS A 317 11.96 10.05 13.36
N SER A 318 10.91 9.51 13.97
CA SER A 318 10.32 10.02 15.22
C SER A 318 10.65 9.17 16.45
N ARG A 319 11.39 8.06 16.28
CA ARG A 319 11.75 7.10 17.33
C ARG A 319 12.78 7.72 18.29
N PRO A 320 12.50 7.82 19.61
CA PRO A 320 13.46 8.29 20.58
C PRO A 320 14.69 7.38 20.68
N ASP A 321 15.81 7.95 21.11
CA ASP A 321 17.01 7.18 21.42
C ASP A 321 16.73 6.09 22.47
N GLY A 322 17.26 4.90 22.24
CA GLY A 322 17.01 3.72 23.08
C GLY A 322 15.62 3.08 22.95
N ALA A 323 14.66 3.67 22.23
CA ALA A 323 13.35 3.05 22.03
C ALA A 323 13.43 1.87 21.04
N GLU A 324 12.79 0.76 21.40
CA GLU A 324 12.75 -0.49 20.62
C GLU A 324 11.97 -0.27 19.30
N PRO A 325 12.56 -0.59 18.12
CA PRO A 325 11.95 -0.32 16.82
C PRO A 325 10.59 -0.95 16.56
N PHE A 326 10.40 -2.25 16.79
CA PHE A 326 9.13 -2.93 16.50
C PHE A 326 8.00 -2.44 17.42
N GLU A 327 8.27 -2.28 18.72
CA GLU A 327 7.34 -1.67 19.67
C GLU A 327 6.98 -0.23 19.26
N TRP A 328 7.97 0.56 18.85
CA TRP A 328 7.74 1.93 18.40
C TRP A 328 6.89 2.00 17.13
N PHE A 329 7.14 1.13 16.14
CA PHE A 329 6.32 1.05 14.94
C PHE A 329 4.87 0.67 15.27
N ASN A 330 4.67 -0.29 16.19
CA ASN A 330 3.35 -0.76 16.56
C ASN A 330 2.43 0.38 17.04
N ARG A 331 2.96 1.38 17.76
CA ARG A 331 2.23 2.56 18.26
C ARG A 331 1.46 3.37 17.19
N THR A 332 1.65 3.09 15.90
CA THR A 332 0.91 3.72 14.80
C THR A 332 0.59 2.74 13.66
N TYR A 333 1.29 1.61 13.55
CA TYR A 333 1.02 0.63 12.49
C TYR A 333 -0.23 -0.21 12.76
N ALA A 334 -0.49 -0.62 14.01
CA ALA A 334 -1.62 -1.47 14.37
C ALA A 334 -2.23 -1.12 15.74
N GLU A 335 -3.45 -1.59 16.00
CA GLU A 335 -4.11 -1.46 17.32
C GLU A 335 -3.80 -2.66 18.25
N ASP A 336 -3.27 -3.77 17.72
CA ASP A 336 -2.92 -4.96 18.50
C ASP A 336 -1.57 -4.78 19.23
N PRO A 337 -1.52 -4.75 20.57
CA PRO A 337 -0.26 -4.63 21.31
C PRO A 337 0.72 -5.80 21.08
N LEU A 338 0.26 -6.93 20.53
CA LEU A 338 1.10 -8.09 20.21
C LEU A 338 1.65 -8.09 18.77
N TRP A 339 1.25 -7.14 17.92
CA TRP A 339 1.68 -7.07 16.52
C TRP A 339 3.20 -6.97 16.37
N SER A 340 3.86 -6.12 17.17
CA SER A 340 5.33 -5.98 17.20
C SER A 340 6.03 -7.32 17.45
N ILE A 341 5.55 -8.05 18.45
CA ILE A 341 6.06 -9.36 18.85
C ILE A 341 5.85 -10.39 17.73
N GLY A 342 4.75 -10.28 16.97
CA GLY A 342 4.49 -11.09 15.79
C GLY A 342 5.47 -10.82 14.65
N VAL A 343 5.59 -9.55 14.23
CA VAL A 343 6.51 -9.13 13.16
C VAL A 343 7.96 -9.46 13.51
N GLN A 344 8.41 -9.17 14.73
CA GLN A 344 9.77 -9.46 15.19
C GLN A 344 10.08 -10.97 15.12
N LYS A 345 9.21 -11.83 15.66
CA LYS A 345 9.39 -13.30 15.57
C LYS A 345 9.45 -13.82 14.14
N ILE A 346 8.72 -13.18 13.22
CA ILE A 346 8.76 -13.55 11.80
C ILE A 346 10.06 -13.03 11.15
N PHE A 347 10.48 -11.80 11.46
CA PHE A 347 11.75 -11.23 11.02
C PHE A 347 12.93 -12.10 11.47
N ASP A 348 12.99 -12.46 12.74
CA ASP A 348 14.02 -13.35 13.31
C ASP A 348 14.00 -14.73 12.64
N LYS A 349 12.80 -15.26 12.33
CA LYS A 349 12.67 -16.53 11.59
C LYS A 349 13.14 -16.42 10.14
N LEU A 350 12.98 -15.26 9.48
CA LEU A 350 13.50 -15.01 8.15
C LEU A 350 15.02 -14.81 8.17
N ALA A 351 15.54 -14.00 9.10
CA ALA A 351 16.97 -13.74 9.27
C ALA A 351 17.78 -14.98 9.70
N SER A 352 17.12 -15.96 10.35
CA SER A 352 17.69 -17.27 10.68
C SER A 352 17.47 -18.36 9.61
N LEU A 353 17.18 -17.98 8.36
CA LEU A 353 17.22 -18.92 7.24
C LEU A 353 18.68 -19.11 6.76
N PRO A 354 19.16 -20.34 6.51
CA PRO A 354 20.52 -20.57 6.03
C PRO A 354 20.81 -19.78 4.74
N ASN A 355 21.93 -19.07 4.71
CA ASN A 355 22.41 -18.27 3.58
C ASN A 355 21.46 -17.14 3.12
N ILE A 356 20.57 -16.65 4.00
CA ILE A 356 19.61 -15.57 3.64
C ILE A 356 20.28 -14.22 3.41
N THR A 357 21.37 -13.93 4.12
CA THR A 357 22.31 -12.86 3.76
C THR A 357 23.36 -13.45 2.83
N LYS A 358 23.68 -12.74 1.75
CA LYS A 358 24.85 -13.09 0.94
C LYS A 358 26.09 -12.70 1.73
N ALA A 359 27.01 -13.66 1.90
CA ALA A 359 28.37 -13.32 2.29
C ALA A 359 29.05 -12.58 1.12
N GLU A 360 29.86 -11.57 1.44
CA GLU A 360 30.71 -10.83 0.49
C GLU A 360 31.92 -11.67 0.06
#